data_AF-A0A1Q6QZ32-F1
#
_entry.id   AF-A0A1Q6QZ32-F1
#
_cell.length_a   1.000
_cell.length_b   1.000
_cell.length_c   1.000
_cell.angle_alpha   90.00
_cell.angle_beta   90.00
_cell.angle_gamma   90.00
#
_symmetry.space_group_name_H-M   'P 1'
#
loop_
_entity.id
_entity.type
_entity.pdbx_description
1 polymer ?
#
loop_
_entity_poly.entity_id
_entity_poly.type
_entity_poly.pdbx_seq_one_letter_code
_entity_poly.pdbx_strand_id
1 'polypeptide(L)'
;MKLNCKGFMLAEVVVVSVIICTVLVTLYTSLVRINNAYDTRNRYYDINTLYFTEEVNDILIYMDYINEYISTSESKEVNLNNVFSNDSNFYSAYNIDTTLGGSIKMYFSLYDANSVGSLADMNSNTTFKDYISYLKDHFDYDEEYEYILVTEMCKTGDDCYYYGLRVR
;
A
#
# COMPACT_ATOMS: atom_id res chain seq x y z
N MET A 1 -15.86 -64.62 -25.86
CA MET A 1 -16.80 -63.48 -25.71
C MET A 1 -15.96 -62.24 -25.41
N LYS A 2 -15.90 -61.24 -26.31
CA LYS A 2 -15.12 -60.01 -26.09
C LYS A 2 -15.86 -59.16 -25.05
N LEU A 3 -15.23 -58.87 -23.91
CA LEU A 3 -15.81 -57.97 -22.89
C LEU A 3 -15.98 -56.57 -23.50
N ASN A 4 -17.15 -55.97 -23.32
CA ASN A 4 -17.48 -54.63 -23.78
C ASN A 4 -16.91 -53.60 -22.79
N CYS A 5 -15.63 -53.23 -22.94
CA CYS A 5 -14.89 -52.38 -22.00
C CYS A 5 -15.30 -50.88 -21.97
N LYS A 6 -16.45 -50.52 -22.53
CA LYS A 6 -16.93 -49.12 -22.59
C LYS A 6 -17.15 -48.51 -21.21
N GLY A 7 -17.58 -49.31 -20.23
CA GLY A 7 -17.77 -48.86 -18.85
C GLY A 7 -16.45 -48.54 -18.12
N PHE A 8 -15.38 -49.28 -18.42
CA PHE A 8 -14.05 -49.03 -17.87
C PHE A 8 -13.47 -47.72 -18.41
N MET A 9 -13.63 -47.48 -19.72
CA MET A 9 -13.21 -46.22 -20.36
C MET A 9 -13.97 -45.00 -19.82
N LEU A 10 -15.27 -45.13 -19.52
CA LEU A 10 -16.06 -44.03 -18.94
C LEU A 10 -15.65 -43.74 -17.49
N ALA A 11 -15.43 -44.77 -16.68
CA ALA A 11 -14.98 -44.61 -15.30
C ALA A 11 -13.59 -43.95 -15.22
N GLU A 12 -12.65 -44.38 -16.06
CA GLU A 12 -11.31 -43.78 -16.15
C GLU A 12 -11.37 -42.30 -16.54
N VAL A 13 -12.15 -41.96 -17.56
CA VAL A 13 -12.33 -40.55 -17.99
C VAL A 13 -12.93 -39.71 -16.86
N VAL A 14 -13.94 -40.22 -16.16
CA VAL A 14 -14.55 -39.49 -15.02
C VAL A 14 -13.53 -39.27 -13.90
N VAL A 15 -12.76 -40.29 -13.53
CA VAL A 15 -11.72 -40.16 -12.49
C VAL A 15 -10.66 -39.15 -12.91
N VAL A 16 -10.17 -39.21 -14.15
CA VAL A 16 -9.18 -38.28 -14.69
C VAL A 16 -9.74 -36.85 -14.71
N SER A 17 -10.99 -36.65 -15.13
CA SER A 17 -11.64 -35.34 -15.12
C SER A 17 -11.75 -34.76 -13.71
N VAL A 18 -12.14 -35.56 -12.72
CA VAL A 18 -12.22 -35.12 -11.32
C VAL A 18 -10.84 -34.71 -10.79
N ILE A 19 -9.80 -35.50 -11.07
CA ILE A 19 -8.42 -35.17 -10.67
C ILE A 19 -8.00 -33.84 -11.32
N ILE A 20 -8.22 -33.65 -12.62
CA ILE A 20 -7.87 -32.40 -13.31
C ILE A 20 -8.63 -31.22 -12.71
N CYS A 21 -9.95 -31.34 -12.47
CA CYS A 21 -10.74 -30.27 -11.87
C CYS A 21 -10.23 -29.90 -10.47
N THR A 22 -9.94 -30.88 -9.62
CA THR A 22 -9.42 -30.61 -8.27
C THR A 22 -8.07 -29.89 -8.30
N VAL A 23 -7.17 -30.28 -9.22
CA VAL A 23 -5.88 -29.60 -9.41
C VAL A 23 -6.07 -28.17 -9.89
N LEU A 24 -6.94 -27.94 -10.88
CA LEU A 24 -7.21 -26.60 -11.40
C LEU A 24 -7.79 -25.68 -10.34
N VAL A 25 -8.75 -26.15 -9.54
CA VAL A 25 -9.33 -25.37 -8.44
C VAL A 25 -8.27 -25.01 -7.41
N THR A 26 -7.44 -25.98 -7.01
CA THR A 26 -6.37 -25.76 -6.02
C THR A 26 -5.31 -24.78 -6.51
N LEU A 27 -4.95 -24.86 -7.79
CA LEU A 27 -3.98 -23.97 -8.42
C LEU A 27 -4.55 -22.56 -8.56
N TYR A 28 -5.82 -22.43 -8.95
CA TYR A 28 -6.50 -21.14 -9.05
C TYR A 28 -6.57 -20.42 -7.69
N THR A 29 -7.00 -21.11 -6.62
CA THR A 29 -7.07 -20.50 -5.28
C THR A 29 -5.70 -20.07 -4.77
N SER A 30 -4.67 -20.87 -5.05
CA SER A 30 -3.28 -20.54 -4.69
C SER A 30 -2.76 -19.32 -5.45
N LEU A 31 -2.97 -19.25 -6.77
CA LEU A 31 -2.54 -18.13 -7.59
C LEU A 31 -3.25 -16.83 -7.23
N VAL A 32 -4.56 -16.86 -6.96
CA VAL A 32 -5.32 -15.68 -6.53
C VAL A 32 -4.76 -15.13 -5.23
N ARG A 33 -4.47 -15.99 -4.24
CA ARG A 33 -3.87 -15.57 -2.96
C ARG A 33 -2.49 -14.92 -3.16
N ILE A 34 -1.66 -15.53 -4.00
CA ILE A 34 -0.33 -15.00 -4.32
C ILE A 34 -0.44 -13.65 -5.03
N ASN A 35 -1.32 -13.56 -6.04
CA ASN A 35 -1.54 -12.35 -6.81
C ASN A 35 -1.98 -11.19 -5.91
N ASN A 36 -2.92 -11.44 -5.00
CA ASN A 36 -3.38 -10.42 -4.05
C ASN A 36 -2.25 -9.97 -3.12
N ALA A 37 -1.42 -10.89 -2.62
CA ALA A 37 -0.27 -10.54 -1.79
C ALA A 37 0.77 -9.71 -2.56
N TYR A 38 1.00 -10.01 -3.84
CA TYR A 38 1.86 -9.20 -4.71
C TYR A 38 1.27 -7.82 -4.97
N ASP A 39 -0.04 -7.71 -5.23
CA ASP A 39 -0.70 -6.43 -5.44
C ASP A 39 -0.63 -5.56 -4.18
N THR A 40 -0.93 -6.13 -3.00
CA THR A 40 -0.77 -5.44 -1.71
C THR A 40 0.67 -4.96 -1.51
N ARG A 41 1.67 -5.81 -1.74
CA ARG A 41 3.08 -5.42 -1.61
C ARG A 41 3.44 -4.30 -2.58
N ASN A 42 3.00 -4.40 -3.84
CA ASN A 42 3.30 -3.41 -4.86
C ASN A 42 2.67 -2.05 -4.53
N ARG A 43 1.46 -2.05 -3.96
CA ARG A 43 0.77 -0.85 -3.52
C ARG A 43 1.37 -0.24 -2.25
N TYR A 44 1.77 -1.05 -1.27
CA TYR A 44 2.19 -0.58 0.06
C TYR A 44 3.70 -0.32 0.22
N TYR A 45 4.48 -0.73 -0.78
CA TYR A 45 5.93 -0.57 -0.83
C TYR A 45 6.37 -0.13 -2.23
N ASP A 46 5.63 0.81 -2.84
CA ASP A 46 5.98 1.36 -4.14
C ASP A 46 7.28 2.16 -4.06
N ILE A 47 8.16 1.94 -5.04
CA ILE A 47 9.50 2.53 -5.07
C ILE A 47 9.47 4.04 -5.24
N ASN A 48 8.52 4.57 -6.02
CA ASN A 48 8.43 6.02 -6.23
C ASN A 48 7.94 6.70 -4.96
N THR A 49 6.96 6.09 -4.30
CA THR A 49 6.41 6.57 -3.04
C THR A 49 7.46 6.52 -1.93
N LEU A 50 8.33 5.49 -1.92
CA LEU A 50 9.48 5.41 -1.02
C LEU A 50 10.45 6.58 -1.22
N TYR A 51 10.98 6.77 -2.44
CA TYR A 51 11.95 7.84 -2.70
C TYR A 51 11.38 9.22 -2.44
N PHE A 52 10.12 9.45 -2.81
CA PHE A 52 9.43 10.71 -2.50
C PHE A 52 9.35 10.95 -0.99
N THR A 53 9.04 9.91 -0.21
CA THR A 53 8.91 10.04 1.24
C THR A 53 10.26 10.38 1.89
N GLU A 54 11.34 9.72 1.45
CA GLU A 54 12.70 9.99 1.93
C GLU A 54 13.16 11.41 1.59
N GLU A 55 12.95 11.85 0.35
CA GLU A 55 13.33 13.20 -0.08
C GLU A 55 12.60 14.29 0.72
N VAL A 56 11.28 14.14 0.91
CA VAL A 56 10.50 15.09 1.71
C VAL A 56 10.95 15.06 3.18
N ASN A 57 11.23 13.88 3.74
CA ASN A 57 11.74 13.77 5.10
C ASN A 57 13.02 14.60 5.30
N ASP A 58 13.98 14.46 4.39
CA ASP A 58 15.25 15.20 4.44
C ASP A 58 15.03 16.71 4.37
N ILE A 59 14.09 17.17 3.53
CA ILE A 59 13.72 18.59 3.43
C ILE A 59 13.04 19.08 4.73
N LEU A 60 12.12 18.31 5.29
CA LEU A 60 11.41 18.67 6.53
C LEU A 60 12.37 18.76 7.73
N ILE A 61 13.38 17.88 7.79
CA ILE A 61 14.46 17.94 8.78
C ILE A 61 15.30 19.20 8.56
N TYR A 62 15.72 19.45 7.31
CA TYR A 62 16.54 20.62 6.97
C TYR A 62 15.83 21.96 7.29
N MET A 63 14.51 22.01 7.10
CA MET A 63 13.67 23.18 7.40
C MET A 63 13.22 23.29 8.86
N ASP A 64 13.59 22.35 9.73
CA ASP A 64 13.21 22.28 11.15
C ASP A 64 11.70 22.05 11.42
N TYR A 65 10.94 21.66 10.40
CA TYR A 65 9.50 21.39 10.54
C TYR A 65 9.21 20.13 11.35
N ILE A 66 10.08 19.12 11.30
CA ILE A 66 9.90 17.89 12.10
C ILE A 66 9.87 18.19 13.60
N ASN A 67 10.77 19.05 14.09
CA ASN A 67 10.82 19.41 15.50
C ASN A 67 9.55 20.15 15.94
N GLU A 68 9.01 21.03 15.09
CA GLU A 68 7.71 21.65 15.31
C GLU A 68 6.61 20.57 15.38
N TYR A 69 6.62 19.61 14.47
CA TYR A 69 5.58 18.58 14.36
C TYR A 69 5.57 17.64 15.57
N ILE A 70 6.74 17.21 16.01
CA ILE A 70 6.91 16.42 17.24
C ILE A 70 6.42 17.22 18.45
N SER A 71 6.76 18.51 18.54
CA SER A 71 6.36 19.36 19.67
C SER A 71 4.84 19.54 19.78
N THR A 72 4.12 19.52 18.66
CA THR A 72 2.65 19.58 18.64
C THR A 72 2.01 18.27 19.10
N SER A 73 2.73 17.15 19.00
CA SER A 73 2.24 15.80 19.37
C SER A 73 0.91 15.39 18.71
N GLU A 74 0.60 16.00 17.57
CA GLU A 74 -0.62 15.74 16.80
C GLU A 74 -0.25 15.20 15.42
N SER A 75 -0.97 14.18 15.00
CA SER A 75 -0.93 13.71 13.61
C SER A 75 -1.50 14.78 12.68
N LYS A 76 -0.94 14.95 11.48
CA LYS A 76 -1.41 15.96 10.52
C LYS A 76 -1.03 15.66 9.08
N GLU A 77 -1.74 16.28 8.15
CA GLU A 77 -1.32 16.36 6.74
C GLU A 77 -0.17 17.36 6.58
N VAL A 78 0.91 16.93 5.92
CA VAL A 78 2.08 17.75 5.62
C VAL A 78 1.76 18.66 4.44
N ASN A 79 2.01 19.96 4.61
CA ASN A 79 1.83 20.93 3.52
C ASN A 79 3.00 20.86 2.54
N LEU A 80 2.85 20.06 1.48
CA LEU A 80 3.86 19.87 0.44
C LEU A 80 4.22 21.14 -0.34
N ASN A 81 3.36 22.17 -0.33
CA ASN A 81 3.68 23.45 -0.99
C ASN A 81 4.81 24.19 -0.27
N ASN A 82 4.94 24.00 1.04
CA ASN A 82 6.04 24.58 1.83
C ASN A 82 7.37 23.86 1.52
N VAL A 83 7.31 22.58 1.16
CA VAL A 83 8.46 21.74 0.84
C VAL A 83 8.98 22.06 -0.57
N PHE A 84 8.09 22.09 -1.56
CA PHE A 84 8.48 22.20 -2.98
C PHE A 84 8.31 23.59 -3.60
N SER A 85 8.01 24.64 -2.82
CA SER A 85 7.98 26.05 -3.28
C SER A 85 7.32 26.26 -4.66
N ASN A 86 6.09 25.77 -4.84
CA ASN A 86 5.31 25.84 -6.09
C ASN A 86 5.94 25.16 -7.33
N ASP A 87 6.93 24.28 -7.16
CA ASP A 87 7.50 23.53 -8.28
C ASP A 87 6.51 22.44 -8.73
N SER A 88 5.62 22.80 -9.66
CA SER A 88 4.61 21.90 -10.24
C SER A 88 5.20 20.67 -10.96
N ASN A 89 6.53 20.55 -11.07
CA ASN A 89 7.22 19.49 -11.80
C ASN A 89 7.24 18.12 -11.10
N PHE A 90 6.94 18.01 -9.81
CA PHE A 90 6.98 16.68 -9.17
C PHE A 90 5.82 15.78 -9.63
N TYR A 91 4.63 16.33 -9.90
CA TYR A 91 3.52 15.53 -10.43
C TYR A 91 3.86 14.87 -11.77
N SER A 92 4.56 15.58 -12.67
CA SER A 92 4.99 15.02 -13.94
C SER A 92 6.12 14.01 -13.79
N ALA A 93 7.08 14.24 -12.86
CA ALA A 93 8.14 13.27 -12.56
C ALA A 93 7.59 11.90 -12.12
N TYR A 94 6.47 11.91 -11.41
CA TYR A 94 5.79 10.69 -10.94
C TYR A 94 4.63 10.24 -11.83
N ASN A 95 4.43 10.79 -13.03
CA ASN A 95 3.33 10.45 -13.94
C ASN A 95 1.94 10.52 -13.27
N ILE A 96 1.68 11.59 -12.53
CA ILE A 96 0.40 11.80 -11.84
C ILE A 96 -0.52 12.62 -12.72
N ASP A 97 -1.68 12.05 -13.01
CA ASP A 97 -2.71 12.71 -13.81
C ASP A 97 -3.74 13.38 -12.90
N THR A 98 -3.50 14.67 -12.62
CA THR A 98 -4.41 15.49 -11.81
C THR A 98 -5.77 15.70 -12.45
N THR A 99 -5.90 15.54 -13.78
CA THR A 99 -7.19 15.63 -14.48
C THR A 99 -8.08 14.42 -14.23
N LEU A 100 -7.45 13.27 -13.94
CA LEU A 100 -8.12 12.03 -13.53
C LEU A 100 -8.17 11.84 -12.00
N GLY A 101 -7.93 12.92 -11.25
CA GLY A 101 -7.98 12.89 -9.78
C GLY A 101 -6.72 12.35 -9.10
N GLY A 102 -5.61 12.20 -9.84
CA GLY A 102 -4.31 11.88 -9.27
C GLY A 102 -3.81 12.95 -8.30
N SER A 103 -3.12 12.54 -7.24
CA SER A 103 -2.63 13.44 -6.19
C SER A 103 -1.47 12.81 -5.41
N ILE A 104 -0.71 13.65 -4.71
CA ILE A 104 0.24 13.20 -3.69
C ILE A 104 -0.15 13.88 -2.38
N LYS A 105 -0.29 13.09 -1.33
CA LYS A 105 -0.50 13.57 0.03
C LYS A 105 0.50 12.90 0.94
N MET A 106 0.90 13.61 1.97
CA MET A 106 1.79 13.09 2.99
C MET A 106 1.23 13.43 4.37
N TYR A 107 1.40 12.50 5.29
CA TYR A 107 0.91 12.61 6.65
C TYR A 107 2.03 12.34 7.63
N PHE A 108 2.05 13.13 8.69
CA PHE A 108 2.95 12.98 9.83
C PHE A 108 2.17 12.41 11.01
N SER A 109 2.80 11.53 11.77
CA SER A 109 2.31 11.08 13.06
C SER A 109 3.48 10.68 13.97
N LEU A 110 3.29 10.81 15.28
CA LEU A 110 4.20 10.18 16.24
C LEU A 110 4.17 8.65 16.08
N TYR A 111 5.27 7.99 16.42
CA TYR A 111 5.36 6.54 16.30
C TYR A 111 4.64 5.82 17.44
N ASP A 112 3.31 5.87 17.44
CA ASP A 112 2.47 5.09 18.33
C ASP A 112 1.18 4.62 17.63
N ALA A 113 0.67 3.47 18.03
CA ALA A 113 -0.45 2.82 17.34
C ALA A 113 -1.74 3.66 17.33
N ASN A 114 -1.94 4.55 18.31
CA ASN A 114 -3.14 5.39 18.38
C ASN A 114 -3.00 6.59 17.45
N SER A 115 -1.85 7.28 17.48
CA SER A 115 -1.57 8.41 16.59
C SER A 115 -1.54 7.96 15.13
N VAL A 116 -0.89 6.84 14.81
CA VAL A 116 -0.92 6.29 13.45
C VAL A 116 -2.34 5.91 13.05
N GLY A 117 -3.10 5.28 13.94
CA GLY A 117 -4.51 4.96 13.70
C GLY A 117 -5.37 6.18 13.40
N SER A 118 -5.11 7.32 14.05
CA SER A 118 -5.85 8.57 13.82
C SER A 118 -5.68 9.13 12.40
N LEU A 119 -4.62 8.74 11.68
CA LEU A 119 -4.44 9.13 10.29
C LEU A 119 -5.60 8.66 9.40
N ALA A 120 -6.21 7.51 9.71
CA ALA A 120 -7.32 6.96 8.92
C ALA A 120 -8.52 7.91 8.80
N ASP A 121 -8.69 8.84 9.74
CA ASP A 121 -9.79 9.81 9.73
C ASP A 121 -9.48 11.09 8.93
N MET A 122 -8.22 11.29 8.51
CA MET A 122 -7.79 12.47 7.76
C MET A 122 -8.07 12.40 6.26
N ASN A 123 -8.31 11.20 5.74
CA ASN A 123 -8.60 10.99 4.33
C ASN A 123 -9.85 10.12 4.18
N SER A 124 -10.74 10.51 3.27
CA SER A 124 -11.96 9.75 2.97
C SER A 124 -11.70 8.51 2.10
N ASN A 125 -10.52 8.40 1.48
CA ASN A 125 -10.17 7.30 0.59
C ASN A 125 -10.14 5.96 1.34
N THR A 126 -10.89 4.97 0.86
CA THR A 126 -10.98 3.64 1.51
C THR A 126 -9.64 2.92 1.49
N THR A 127 -8.89 3.00 0.39
CA THR A 127 -7.59 2.32 0.27
C THR A 127 -6.55 2.90 1.21
N PHE A 128 -6.63 4.20 1.54
CA PHE A 128 -5.79 4.81 2.55
C PHE A 128 -6.11 4.29 3.95
N LYS A 129 -7.40 4.16 4.30
CA LYS A 129 -7.82 3.59 5.59
C LYS A 129 -7.37 2.15 5.75
N ASP A 130 -7.48 1.37 4.68
CA ASP A 130 -6.98 -0.01 4.64
C ASP A 130 -5.46 -0.04 4.86
N TYR A 131 -4.73 0.90 4.26
CA TYR A 131 -3.28 1.02 4.46
C TYR A 131 -2.91 1.40 5.90
N ILE A 132 -3.56 2.41 6.49
CA ILE A 132 -3.31 2.78 7.90
C ILE A 132 -3.61 1.61 8.83
N SER A 133 -4.69 0.86 8.58
CA SER A 133 -5.03 -0.34 9.34
C SER A 133 -3.94 -1.41 9.19
N TYR A 134 -3.45 -1.63 7.98
CA TYR A 134 -2.32 -2.51 7.71
C TYR A 134 -1.07 -2.10 8.49
N LEU A 135 -0.69 -0.82 8.50
CA LEU A 135 0.48 -0.34 9.26
C LEU A 135 0.31 -0.59 10.75
N LYS A 136 -0.88 -0.32 11.30
CA LYS A 136 -1.20 -0.52 12.71
C LYS A 136 -1.06 -1.98 13.15
N ASP A 137 -1.43 -2.93 12.28
CA ASP A 137 -1.34 -4.35 12.58
C ASP A 137 0.04 -4.95 12.24
N HIS A 138 0.81 -4.33 11.35
CA HIS A 138 2.07 -4.86 10.83
C HIS A 138 3.32 -4.32 11.54
N PHE A 139 3.26 -3.12 12.10
CA PHE A 139 4.39 -2.49 12.77
C PHE A 139 4.45 -2.80 14.27
N ASP A 140 5.67 -2.94 14.77
CA ASP A 140 5.95 -3.07 16.18
C ASP A 140 6.21 -1.69 16.79
N TYR A 141 5.23 -1.18 17.52
CA TYR A 141 5.29 0.16 18.14
C TYR A 141 6.09 0.19 19.45
N ASP A 142 6.67 -0.93 19.87
CA ASP A 142 7.64 -0.96 20.96
C ASP A 142 9.07 -0.62 20.46
N GLU A 143 9.27 -0.50 19.13
CA GLU A 143 10.55 -0.07 18.55
C GLU A 143 10.84 1.42 18.80
N GLU A 144 12.12 1.76 18.99
CA GLU A 144 12.61 3.12 19.22
C GLU A 144 12.61 3.96 17.93
N TYR A 145 11.43 4.28 17.40
CA TYR A 145 11.24 5.31 16.37
C TYR A 145 10.53 6.51 16.98
N GLU A 146 10.83 7.71 16.48
CA GLU A 146 10.23 8.95 16.99
C GLU A 146 8.91 9.27 16.27
N TYR A 147 8.90 9.12 14.94
CA TYR A 147 7.76 9.45 14.10
C TYR A 147 7.67 8.58 12.85
N ILE A 148 6.53 8.67 12.19
CA ILE A 148 6.28 8.07 10.88
C ILE A 148 5.77 9.13 9.89
N LEU A 149 6.27 9.04 8.66
CA LEU A 149 5.71 9.73 7.51
C LEU A 149 4.99 8.72 6.62
N VAL A 150 3.75 9.03 6.27
CA VAL A 150 2.91 8.20 5.41
C VAL A 150 2.61 8.97 4.15
N THR A 151 3.00 8.44 2.99
CA THR A 151 2.69 9.04 1.70
C THR A 151 1.59 8.25 1.01
N GLU A 152 0.60 8.95 0.48
CA GLU A 152 -0.35 8.47 -0.51
C GLU A 152 0.01 9.11 -1.86
N MET A 153 0.35 8.28 -2.85
CA MET A 153 0.61 8.69 -4.22
C MET A 153 -0.41 8.04 -5.14
N CYS A 154 -1.39 8.81 -5.59
CA CYS A 154 -2.43 8.38 -6.52
C CYS A 154 -2.08 8.81 -7.93
N LYS A 155 -1.85 7.85 -8.84
CA LYS A 155 -1.61 8.14 -10.27
C LYS A 155 -2.88 8.66 -10.94
N THR A 156 -4.01 8.08 -10.56
CA THR A 156 -5.40 8.49 -10.85
C THR A 156 -6.22 8.38 -9.57
N GLY A 157 -7.47 8.83 -9.54
CA GLY A 157 -8.29 8.82 -8.32
C GLY A 157 -8.45 7.46 -7.63
N ASP A 158 -8.38 6.36 -8.38
CA ASP A 158 -8.57 5.00 -7.86
C ASP A 158 -7.26 4.17 -7.79
N ASP A 159 -6.17 4.65 -8.41
CA ASP A 159 -4.90 3.93 -8.45
C ASP A 159 -3.85 4.58 -7.54
N CYS A 160 -3.92 4.20 -6.27
CA CYS A 160 -3.08 4.74 -5.21
C CYS A 160 -2.04 3.74 -4.71
N TYR A 161 -0.88 4.30 -4.41
CA TYR A 161 0.32 3.65 -3.88
C TYR A 161 0.72 4.36 -2.59
N TYR A 162 1.37 3.62 -1.71
CA TYR A 162 1.57 4.01 -0.34
C TYR A 162 2.97 3.63 0.14
N TYR A 163 3.49 4.42 1.07
CA TYR A 163 4.70 4.08 1.80
C TYR A 163 4.70 4.74 3.19
N GLY A 164 5.25 4.02 4.18
CA GLY A 164 5.33 4.44 5.57
C GLY A 164 6.78 4.42 6.03
N LEU A 165 7.41 5.60 6.11
CA LEU A 165 8.78 5.77 6.55
C LEU A 165 8.82 5.98 8.06
N ARG A 166 9.45 5.05 8.79
CA ARG A 166 9.68 5.15 10.24
C ARG A 166 11.05 5.76 10.48
N VAL A 167 11.11 6.83 11.28
CA VAL A 167 12.34 7.62 11.48
C VAL A 167 12.74 7.65 12.95
N ARG A 168 14.05 7.59 13.19
CA ARG A 168 14.70 7.62 14.51
C ARG A 168 15.47 8.91 14.70
#